data_AF-A0A8S1EXE5-F1
#
_entry.id   AF-A0A8S1EXE5-F1
#
_cell.length_a   1.000
_cell.length_b   1.000
_cell.length_c   1.000
_cell.angle_alpha   90.00
_cell.angle_beta   90.00
_cell.angle_gamma   90.00
#
_symmetry.space_group_name_H-M   'P 1'
#
loop_
_entity.id
_entity.type
_entity.pdbx_description
1 polymer ?
#
loop_
_entity_poly.entity_id
_entity_poly.type
_entity_poly.pdbx_seq_one_letter_code
_entity_poly.pdbx_strand_id
1 'polypeptide(L)'
;MKTSGSVISIAKNEYENNPFLHVEKIISFLRLDFSEGRRLKLNIIINAFFICTSMYYLGFMAKTMFFKSSFYILDMSMQLLSMIWNFEAILSFIFLMYWQKNGQLAGLKEKLAGCQNYKGVQEKTSKFQNNAGIFLALYVAVLIFNCTYYLKFYFEETHSIWALKISTMFYFRRLRFLTSIITTYMYFVWLTAIYVFVTFTNVVCLEVKQLNRDIQKINGDSEKVKSELLEKLELFQKLSKVIHDLDDIFKNLTSITDFLICTPFIAFCVCSFCSVTVAPARLHDEIRATKSAVFGNHAIWFPYDGEVHGLAHVFASHVDQNSLGITIWGFAVVSRPLILATRSATGMMLSLLSEFSPSRDE
;
A
#
# COMPACT_ATOMS: atom_id res chain seq x y z
N MET A 1 2.01 39.17 30.70
CA MET A 1 2.10 38.51 29.38
C MET A 1 1.93 37.01 29.57
N LYS A 2 0.72 36.49 29.38
CA LYS A 2 0.43 35.05 29.32
C LYS A 2 -0.13 34.77 27.93
N THR A 3 0.66 34.09 27.12
CA THR A 3 0.28 33.56 25.81
C THR A 3 -0.73 32.44 26.03
N SER A 4 -2.01 32.77 25.85
CA SER A 4 -3.09 31.78 25.80
C SER A 4 -2.97 31.00 24.48
N GLY A 5 -2.68 29.71 24.58
CA GLY A 5 -2.70 28.81 23.43
C GLY A 5 -4.13 28.72 22.89
N SER A 6 -4.34 29.19 21.66
CA SER A 6 -5.58 28.98 20.93
C SER A 6 -5.65 27.51 20.49
N VAL A 7 -6.08 26.64 21.40
CA VAL A 7 -6.64 25.34 21.01
C VAL A 7 -7.85 25.67 20.15
N ILE A 8 -7.86 25.20 18.92
CA ILE A 8 -8.99 25.32 17.99
C ILE A 8 -10.14 24.48 18.59
N SER A 9 -10.87 25.06 19.54
CA SER A 9 -12.08 24.46 20.10
C SER A 9 -13.20 24.72 19.12
N ILE A 10 -13.34 23.84 18.12
CA ILE A 10 -14.56 23.75 17.33
C ILE A 10 -15.69 23.49 18.33
N ALA A 11 -16.65 24.42 18.41
CA ALA A 11 -17.69 24.37 19.41
C ALA A 11 -18.46 23.04 19.27
N LYS A 12 -18.70 22.35 20.39
CA LYS A 12 -19.39 21.06 20.46
C LYS A 12 -20.72 21.06 19.65
N ASN A 13 -21.41 22.20 19.62
CA ASN A 13 -22.66 22.43 18.90
C ASN A 13 -22.52 22.41 17.36
N GLU A 14 -21.37 22.74 16.78
CA GLU A 14 -21.14 22.62 15.32
C GLU A 14 -20.94 21.16 14.90
N TYR A 15 -20.41 20.35 15.82
CA TYR A 15 -20.10 18.93 15.61
C TYR A 15 -21.35 18.05 15.61
N GLU A 16 -22.33 18.40 16.45
CA GLU A 16 -23.61 17.69 16.56
C GLU A 16 -24.46 17.80 15.27
N ASN A 17 -24.23 18.86 14.47
CA ASN A 17 -24.94 19.12 13.22
C ASN A 17 -24.20 18.64 11.97
N ASN A 18 -22.87 18.50 11.99
CA ASN A 18 -22.09 17.99 10.87
C ASN A 18 -20.82 17.24 11.33
N PRO A 19 -20.88 15.91 11.49
CA PRO A 19 -19.73 15.13 11.95
C PRO A 19 -18.55 15.13 10.95
N PHE A 20 -18.77 15.57 9.70
CA PHE A 20 -17.75 15.59 8.65
C PHE A 20 -17.00 16.92 8.54
N LEU A 21 -17.28 17.91 9.41
CA LEU A 21 -16.68 19.24 9.33
C LEU A 21 -15.13 19.23 9.33
N HIS A 22 -14.52 18.27 10.03
CA HIS A 22 -13.06 18.11 10.07
C HIS A 22 -12.49 17.63 8.75
N VAL A 23 -13.17 16.66 8.14
CA VAL A 23 -12.82 16.13 6.83
C VAL A 23 -12.95 17.23 5.77
N GLU A 24 -14.04 17.99 5.79
CA GLU A 24 -14.28 19.12 4.88
C GLU A 24 -13.21 20.22 5.04
N LYS A 25 -12.85 20.57 6.28
CA LYS A 25 -11.78 21.54 6.56
C LYS A 25 -10.42 21.07 6.03
N ILE A 26 -10.08 19.79 6.17
CA ILE A 26 -8.82 19.23 5.66
C ILE A 26 -8.81 19.20 4.12
N ILE A 27 -9.91 18.76 3.49
CA ILE A 27 -10.06 18.74 2.02
C ILE A 27 -9.95 20.17 1.46
N SER A 28 -10.59 21.14 2.12
CA SER A 28 -10.50 22.56 1.75
C SER A 28 -9.08 23.11 1.93
N PHE A 29 -8.42 22.78 3.05
CA PHE A 29 -7.03 23.16 3.32
C PHE A 29 -6.06 22.62 2.26
N LEU A 30 -6.24 21.36 1.84
CA LEU A 30 -5.45 20.73 0.78
C LEU A 30 -5.86 21.17 -0.63
N ARG A 31 -6.88 22.04 -0.76
CA ARG A 31 -7.44 22.52 -2.04
C ARG A 31 -7.96 21.38 -2.94
N LEU A 32 -8.43 20.31 -2.33
CA LEU A 32 -9.06 19.17 -2.99
C LEU A 32 -10.58 19.35 -3.17
N ASP A 33 -11.10 20.51 -2.79
CA ASP A 33 -12.51 20.86 -2.99
C ASP A 33 -12.75 21.31 -4.44
N PHE A 34 -13.51 20.52 -5.18
CA PHE A 34 -13.91 20.81 -6.56
C PHE A 34 -15.39 21.19 -6.68
N SER A 35 -16.05 21.52 -5.56
CA SER A 35 -17.39 22.08 -5.59
C SER A 35 -17.40 23.43 -6.31
N GLU A 36 -18.53 23.75 -6.96
CA GLU A 36 -18.65 24.86 -7.91
C GLU A 36 -18.20 26.22 -7.33
N GLY A 37 -17.37 26.97 -8.08
CA GLY A 37 -17.02 28.35 -7.70
C GLY A 37 -15.78 28.94 -8.35
N ARG A 38 -15.49 30.21 -8.01
CA ARG A 38 -14.32 30.99 -8.50
C ARG A 38 -12.97 30.35 -8.15
N ARG A 39 -12.91 29.52 -7.11
CA ARG A 39 -11.70 28.82 -6.65
C ARG A 39 -11.38 27.53 -7.43
N LEU A 40 -12.33 27.02 -8.21
CA LEU A 40 -12.20 25.76 -8.96
C LEU A 40 -11.00 25.77 -9.91
N LYS A 41 -10.85 26.83 -10.71
CA LYS A 41 -9.74 26.94 -11.69
C LYS A 41 -8.38 26.88 -11.01
N LEU A 42 -8.25 27.56 -9.87
CA LEU A 42 -7.00 27.61 -9.12
C LEU A 42 -6.73 26.29 -8.38
N ASN A 43 -7.76 25.61 -7.87
CA ASN A 43 -7.62 24.27 -7.30
C ASN A 43 -7.17 23.27 -8.38
N ILE A 44 -7.78 23.30 -9.57
CA ILE A 44 -7.37 22.45 -10.71
C ILE A 44 -5.90 22.68 -11.07
N ILE A 45 -5.46 23.94 -11.18
CA ILE A 45 -4.07 24.26 -11.53
C ILE A 45 -3.09 23.73 -10.48
N ILE A 46 -3.38 23.94 -9.19
CA ILE A 46 -2.52 23.48 -8.10
C ILE A 46 -2.46 21.96 -8.04
N ASN A 47 -3.61 21.29 -8.14
CA ASN A 47 -3.68 19.83 -8.11
C ASN A 47 -2.99 19.22 -9.34
N ALA A 48 -3.18 19.80 -10.54
CA ALA A 48 -2.47 19.38 -11.75
C ALA A 48 -0.96 19.52 -11.60
N PHE A 49 -0.48 20.62 -11.01
CA PHE A 49 0.95 20.82 -10.74
C PHE A 49 1.50 19.72 -9.82
N PHE A 50 0.83 19.43 -8.69
CA PHE A 50 1.30 18.41 -7.76
C PHE A 50 1.25 17.01 -8.34
N ILE A 51 0.20 16.64 -9.09
CA ILE A 51 0.12 15.33 -9.75
C ILE A 51 1.19 15.18 -10.82
N CYS A 52 1.32 16.14 -11.74
CA CYS A 52 2.31 16.07 -12.81
C CYS A 52 3.74 15.98 -12.25
N THR A 53 4.03 16.75 -11.21
CA THR A 53 5.36 16.73 -10.59
C THR A 53 5.60 15.43 -9.82
N SER A 54 4.58 14.86 -9.18
CA SER A 54 4.68 13.58 -8.47
C SER A 54 4.82 12.40 -9.43
N MET A 55 4.11 12.42 -10.57
CA MET A 55 4.29 11.44 -11.65
C MET A 55 5.71 11.50 -12.22
N TYR A 56 6.23 12.71 -12.46
CA TYR A 56 7.62 12.90 -12.88
C TYR A 56 8.60 12.40 -11.81
N TYR A 57 8.33 12.66 -10.53
CA TYR A 57 9.14 12.14 -9.40
C TYR A 57 9.19 10.61 -9.39
N LEU A 58 8.03 9.96 -9.50
CA LEU A 58 7.92 8.50 -9.55
C LEU A 58 8.68 7.92 -10.74
N GLY A 59 8.51 8.51 -11.94
CA GLY A 59 9.23 8.09 -13.14
C GLY A 59 10.75 8.29 -13.03
N PHE A 60 11.20 9.37 -12.40
CA PHE A 60 12.60 9.63 -12.14
C PHE A 60 13.19 8.63 -11.13
N MET A 61 12.45 8.31 -10.06
CA MET A 61 12.83 7.27 -9.10
C MET A 61 12.94 5.90 -9.79
N ALA A 62 11.95 5.51 -10.59
CA ALA A 62 11.95 4.27 -11.35
C ALA A 62 13.18 4.17 -12.26
N LYS A 63 13.43 5.22 -13.07
CA LYS A 63 14.59 5.28 -13.96
C LYS A 63 15.90 5.15 -13.17
N THR A 64 16.01 5.83 -12.03
CA THR A 64 17.23 5.80 -11.22
C THR A 64 17.46 4.43 -10.58
N MET A 65 16.40 3.77 -10.11
CA MET A 65 16.43 2.42 -9.54
C MET A 65 16.86 1.39 -10.59
N PHE A 66 16.23 1.36 -11.76
CA PHE A 66 16.48 0.33 -12.79
C PHE A 66 17.80 0.53 -13.56
N PHE A 67 18.24 1.77 -13.78
CA PHE A 67 19.40 2.03 -14.67
C PHE A 67 20.68 2.48 -13.94
N LYS A 68 20.61 2.92 -12.68
CA LYS A 68 21.73 3.60 -12.02
C LYS A 68 21.99 3.18 -10.56
N SER A 69 21.19 2.30 -9.98
CA SER A 69 21.34 1.96 -8.56
C SER A 69 22.41 0.88 -8.35
N SER A 70 23.17 1.02 -7.26
CA SER A 70 24.13 0.01 -6.80
C SER A 70 23.34 -1.16 -6.21
N PHE A 71 23.72 -2.41 -6.51
CA PHE A 71 23.01 -3.63 -6.10
C PHE A 71 23.14 -3.96 -4.59
N TYR A 72 23.13 -2.96 -3.71
CA TYR A 72 22.99 -3.20 -2.27
C TYR A 72 21.52 -3.43 -1.92
N ILE A 73 21.24 -4.58 -1.32
CA ILE A 73 19.89 -5.07 -1.02
C ILE A 73 19.10 -4.07 -0.16
N LEU A 74 19.75 -3.48 0.85
CA LEU A 74 19.10 -2.53 1.75
C LEU A 74 18.68 -1.24 1.03
N ASP A 75 19.56 -0.66 0.20
CA ASP A 75 19.24 0.54 -0.57
C ASP A 75 18.12 0.28 -1.57
N MET A 76 18.11 -0.88 -2.23
CA MET A 76 17.02 -1.27 -3.15
C MET A 76 15.68 -1.43 -2.42
N SER A 77 15.68 -2.00 -1.22
CA SER A 77 14.44 -2.15 -0.42
C SER A 77 13.83 -0.81 -0.01
N MET A 78 14.66 0.15 0.43
CA MET A 78 14.21 1.50 0.79
C MET A 78 13.72 2.29 -0.43
N GLN A 79 14.38 2.10 -1.58
CA GLN A 79 13.96 2.69 -2.85
C GLN A 79 12.59 2.19 -3.30
N LEU A 80 12.39 0.88 -3.25
CA LEU A 80 11.14 0.24 -3.64
C LEU A 80 9.99 0.65 -2.72
N LEU A 81 10.24 0.68 -1.40
CA LEU A 81 9.26 1.16 -0.42
C LEU A 81 8.87 2.62 -0.68
N SER A 82 9.84 3.49 -0.94
CA SER A 82 9.59 4.89 -1.31
C SER A 82 8.76 5.01 -2.59
N MET A 83 9.03 4.18 -3.60
CA MET A 83 8.23 4.16 -4.83
C MET A 83 6.79 3.71 -4.59
N ILE A 84 6.58 2.68 -3.77
CA ILE A 84 5.24 2.17 -3.41
C ILE A 84 4.45 3.28 -2.70
N TRP A 85 5.01 3.91 -1.68
CA TRP A 85 4.32 4.99 -0.95
C TRP A 85 3.98 6.18 -1.85
N ASN A 86 4.87 6.56 -2.78
CA ASN A 86 4.56 7.63 -3.73
C ASN A 86 3.46 7.23 -4.72
N PHE A 87 3.44 5.97 -5.15
CA PHE A 87 2.40 5.44 -6.03
C PHE A 87 1.04 5.38 -5.33
N GLU A 88 0.96 4.88 -4.09
CA GLU A 88 -0.25 4.88 -3.27
C GLU A 88 -0.80 6.29 -3.04
N ALA A 89 0.09 7.24 -2.78
CA ALA A 89 -0.29 8.64 -2.60
C ALA A 89 -0.87 9.25 -3.89
N ILE A 90 -0.27 8.94 -5.04
CA ILE A 90 -0.77 9.37 -6.36
C ILE A 90 -2.15 8.77 -6.65
N LEU A 91 -2.35 7.46 -6.43
CA LEU A 91 -3.65 6.83 -6.62
C LEU A 91 -4.71 7.45 -5.71
N SER A 92 -4.39 7.59 -4.41
CA SER A 92 -5.27 8.20 -3.42
C SER A 92 -5.67 9.62 -3.80
N PHE A 93 -4.74 10.37 -4.40
CA PHE A 93 -5.02 11.68 -4.96
C PHE A 93 -6.07 11.63 -6.07
N ILE A 94 -5.86 10.78 -7.06
CA ILE A 94 -6.76 10.64 -8.22
C ILE A 94 -8.16 10.24 -7.76
N PHE A 95 -8.26 9.28 -6.82
CA PHE A 95 -9.54 8.86 -6.25
C PHE A 95 -10.22 9.97 -5.45
N LEU A 96 -9.49 10.70 -4.61
CA LEU A 96 -10.05 11.84 -3.88
C LEU A 96 -10.61 12.90 -4.84
N MET A 97 -9.88 13.24 -5.89
CA MET A 97 -10.40 14.16 -6.92
C MET A 97 -11.63 13.61 -7.63
N TYR A 98 -11.63 12.32 -7.96
CA TYR A 98 -12.76 11.67 -8.62
C TYR A 98 -14.01 11.67 -7.73
N TRP A 99 -13.86 11.31 -6.45
CA TRP A 99 -14.94 11.32 -5.46
C TRP A 99 -15.52 12.71 -5.24
N GLN A 100 -14.65 13.73 -5.17
CA GLN A 100 -15.05 15.12 -5.01
C GLN A 100 -15.76 15.66 -6.26
N LYS A 101 -15.21 15.41 -7.45
CA LYS A 101 -15.80 15.87 -8.72
C LYS A 101 -17.18 15.26 -8.98
N ASN A 102 -17.38 13.99 -8.64
CA ASN A 102 -18.66 13.31 -8.84
C ASN A 102 -19.65 13.52 -7.70
N GLY A 103 -19.28 14.26 -6.65
CA GLY A 103 -20.13 14.48 -5.48
C GLY A 103 -20.48 13.21 -4.71
N GLN A 104 -19.73 12.11 -4.88
CA GLN A 104 -20.04 10.81 -4.27
C GLN A 104 -20.04 10.89 -2.74
N LEU A 105 -19.08 11.61 -2.16
CA LEU A 105 -18.99 11.81 -0.71
C LEU A 105 -20.13 12.68 -0.17
N ALA A 106 -20.57 13.68 -0.94
CA ALA A 106 -21.70 14.52 -0.58
C ALA A 106 -23.01 13.74 -0.63
N GLY A 107 -23.24 12.95 -1.69
CA GLY A 107 -24.42 12.09 -1.81
C GLY A 107 -24.46 11.00 -0.72
N LEU A 108 -23.30 10.43 -0.36
CA LEU A 108 -23.22 9.46 0.73
C LEU A 108 -23.55 10.10 2.08
N LYS A 109 -23.04 11.31 2.35
CA LYS A 109 -23.36 12.10 3.53
C LYS A 109 -24.86 12.42 3.62
N GLU A 110 -25.49 12.80 2.51
CA GLU A 110 -26.92 13.09 2.46
C GLU A 110 -27.77 11.85 2.76
N LYS A 111 -27.45 10.71 2.13
CA LYS A 111 -28.13 9.43 2.39
C LYS A 111 -27.98 8.99 3.86
N LEU A 112 -26.81 9.19 4.44
CA LEU A 112 -26.53 8.85 5.84
C LEU A 112 -27.27 9.77 6.82
N ALA A 113 -27.35 11.07 6.53
CA ALA A 113 -28.18 12.00 7.29
C ALA A 113 -29.67 11.61 7.23
N GLY A 114 -30.15 11.18 6.07
CA GLY A 114 -31.54 10.74 5.86
C GLY A 114 -31.94 9.43 6.56
N CYS A 115 -30.98 8.68 7.14
CA CYS A 115 -31.29 7.46 7.88
C CYS A 115 -31.78 7.78 9.30
N GLN A 116 -30.91 8.36 10.13
CA GLN A 116 -31.23 8.62 11.55
C GLN A 116 -30.67 9.98 12.03
N ASN A 117 -30.33 10.89 11.10
CA ASN A 117 -29.79 12.23 11.37
C ASN A 117 -28.62 12.23 12.38
N TYR A 118 -27.72 11.26 12.26
CA TYR A 118 -26.51 11.13 13.08
C TYR A 118 -26.74 10.92 14.58
N LYS A 119 -27.91 10.40 14.99
CA LYS A 119 -28.23 10.11 16.40
C LYS A 119 -27.16 9.20 17.05
N GLY A 120 -26.64 8.21 16.33
CA GLY A 120 -25.59 7.32 16.83
C GLY A 120 -24.26 8.05 17.08
N VAL A 121 -23.93 9.04 16.26
CA VAL A 121 -22.73 9.88 16.43
C VAL A 121 -22.90 10.90 17.57
N GLN A 122 -24.08 11.47 17.73
CA GLN A 122 -24.39 12.43 18.80
C GLN A 122 -24.26 11.78 20.19
N GLU A 123 -24.66 10.51 20.35
CA GLU A 123 -24.52 9.81 21.63
C GLU A 123 -23.04 9.53 22.01
N LYS A 124 -22.14 9.50 21.02
CA LYS A 124 -20.71 9.14 21.19
C LYS A 124 -19.73 10.16 20.62
N THR A 125 -20.08 11.45 20.68
CA THR A 125 -19.27 12.53 20.11
C THR A 125 -17.84 12.56 20.64
N SER A 126 -17.62 12.21 21.92
CA SER A 126 -16.28 12.19 22.53
C SER A 126 -15.33 11.17 21.88
N LYS A 127 -15.83 9.96 21.54
CA LYS A 127 -15.02 8.94 20.83
C LYS A 127 -14.69 9.39 19.41
N PHE A 128 -15.64 10.04 18.75
CA PHE A 128 -15.45 10.55 17.41
C PHE A 128 -14.43 11.70 17.36
N GLN A 129 -14.48 12.60 18.35
CA GLN A 129 -13.48 13.67 18.52
C GLN A 129 -12.08 13.12 18.82
N ASN A 130 -11.97 12.06 19.63
CA ASN A 130 -10.70 11.41 19.89
C ASN A 130 -10.06 10.85 18.60
N ASN A 131 -10.87 10.22 17.74
CA ASN A 131 -10.38 9.75 16.44
C ASN A 131 -9.86 10.90 15.56
N ALA A 132 -10.57 12.02 15.49
CA ALA A 132 -10.10 13.21 14.77
C ALA A 132 -8.77 13.75 15.34
N GLY A 133 -8.60 13.71 16.67
CA GLY A 133 -7.35 14.07 17.34
C GLY A 133 -6.18 13.16 16.97
N ILE A 134 -6.41 11.84 16.86
CA ILE A 134 -5.39 10.87 16.41
C ILE A 134 -4.94 11.19 14.98
N PHE A 135 -5.88 11.45 14.07
CA PHE A 135 -5.52 11.81 12.69
C PHE A 135 -4.75 13.13 12.62
N LEU A 136 -5.14 14.14 13.40
CA LEU A 136 -4.38 15.39 13.51
C LEU A 136 -2.95 15.15 13.99
N ALA A 137 -2.77 14.28 14.99
CA ALA A 137 -1.44 13.89 15.46
C ALA A 137 -0.62 13.18 14.37
N LEU A 138 -1.26 12.34 13.53
CA LEU A 138 -0.60 11.72 12.37
C LEU A 138 -0.15 12.74 11.32
N TYR A 139 -0.96 13.76 11.00
CA TYR A 139 -0.53 14.85 10.11
C TYR A 139 0.71 15.58 10.65
N VAL A 140 0.69 15.90 11.96
CA VAL A 140 1.83 16.54 12.62
C VAL A 140 3.05 15.63 12.61
N ALA A 141 2.89 14.32 12.85
CA ALA A 141 3.98 13.35 12.81
C ALA A 141 4.60 13.26 11.40
N VAL A 142 3.78 13.23 10.33
CA VAL A 142 4.27 13.25 8.95
C VAL A 142 5.01 14.55 8.65
N LEU A 143 4.54 15.69 9.14
CA LEU A 143 5.22 16.97 8.98
C LEU A 143 6.59 16.96 9.68
N ILE A 144 6.63 16.54 10.95
CA ILE A 144 7.87 16.44 11.73
C ILE A 144 8.84 15.47 11.06
N PHE A 145 8.36 14.32 10.58
CA PHE A 145 9.17 13.34 9.87
C PHE A 145 9.79 13.94 8.60
N ASN A 146 9.01 14.63 7.77
CA ASN A 146 9.53 15.27 6.55
C ASN A 146 10.49 16.43 6.87
N CYS A 147 10.19 17.24 7.88
CA CYS A 147 11.07 18.32 8.32
C CYS A 147 12.40 17.77 8.87
N THR A 148 12.37 16.74 9.71
CA THR A 148 13.57 16.10 10.26
C THR A 148 14.39 15.42 9.16
N TYR A 149 13.74 14.74 8.21
CA TYR A 149 14.41 14.18 7.04
C TYR A 149 15.10 15.25 6.21
N TYR A 150 14.42 16.39 5.97
CA TYR A 150 15.00 17.53 5.26
C TYR A 150 16.17 18.16 6.01
N LEU A 151 16.04 18.37 7.32
CA LEU A 151 17.11 18.91 8.17
C LEU A 151 18.31 17.98 8.20
N LYS A 152 18.09 16.67 8.37
CA LYS A 152 19.14 15.66 8.29
C LYS A 152 19.87 15.74 6.95
N PHE A 153 19.13 15.79 5.84
CA PHE A 153 19.72 15.97 4.52
C PHE A 153 20.46 17.30 4.33
N TYR A 154 20.16 18.34 5.11
CA TYR A 154 20.89 19.61 5.01
C TYR A 154 22.19 19.62 5.83
N PHE A 155 22.18 19.00 7.01
CA PHE A 155 23.30 19.04 7.96
C PHE A 155 24.30 17.88 7.82
N GLU A 156 23.88 16.75 7.25
CA GLU A 156 24.75 15.58 7.13
C GLU A 156 25.76 15.78 5.98
N GLU A 157 27.06 15.71 6.25
CA GLU A 157 28.11 15.90 5.22
C GLU A 157 28.17 14.73 4.23
N THR A 158 27.74 13.55 4.66
CA THR A 158 27.72 12.31 3.87
C THR A 158 26.29 11.90 3.56
N HIS A 159 25.87 12.01 2.32
CA HIS A 159 24.57 11.51 1.86
C HIS A 159 24.71 10.15 1.20
N SER A 160 23.66 9.33 1.29
CA SER A 160 23.56 8.15 0.43
C SER A 160 23.59 8.57 -1.04
N ILE A 161 24.23 7.76 -1.88
CA ILE A 161 24.34 7.99 -3.33
C ILE A 161 22.93 8.18 -3.94
N TRP A 162 21.95 7.47 -3.39
CA TRP A 162 20.56 7.58 -3.80
C TRP A 162 19.93 8.93 -3.42
N ALA A 163 20.07 9.38 -2.17
CA ALA A 163 19.55 10.67 -1.74
C ALA A 163 20.18 11.82 -2.55
N LEU A 164 21.47 11.72 -2.88
CA LEU A 164 22.14 12.67 -3.75
C LEU A 164 21.52 12.67 -5.16
N LYS A 165 21.33 11.49 -5.77
CA LYS A 165 20.71 11.35 -7.10
C LYS A 165 19.28 11.87 -7.14
N ILE A 166 18.46 11.57 -6.14
CA ILE A 166 17.10 12.13 -6.04
C ILE A 166 17.12 13.64 -5.89
N SER A 167 18.03 14.18 -5.08
CA SER A 167 18.17 15.63 -4.92
C SER A 167 18.61 16.37 -6.18
N THR A 168 19.06 15.65 -7.22
CA THR A 168 19.39 16.20 -8.55
C THR A 168 18.22 16.15 -9.54
N MET A 169 17.04 15.71 -9.12
CA MET A 169 15.83 15.64 -9.97
C MET A 169 15.52 16.97 -10.68
N PHE A 170 15.63 18.10 -9.98
CA PHE A 170 15.37 19.43 -10.55
C PHE A 170 16.62 20.09 -11.16
N TYR A 171 17.75 19.38 -11.25
CA TYR A 171 19.09 19.85 -11.64
C TYR A 171 19.68 20.99 -10.76
N PHE A 172 18.88 21.96 -10.34
CA PHE A 172 19.28 23.09 -9.51
C PHE A 172 19.23 22.75 -8.02
N ARG A 173 20.35 22.98 -7.33
CA ARG A 173 20.48 22.77 -5.87
C ARG A 173 19.46 23.57 -5.05
N ARG A 174 19.06 24.75 -5.53
CA ARG A 174 18.08 25.62 -4.85
C ARG A 174 16.65 25.09 -4.90
N LEU A 175 16.30 24.22 -5.85
CA LEU A 175 14.93 23.68 -6.01
C LEU A 175 14.68 22.41 -5.18
N ARG A 176 15.66 21.95 -4.39
CA ARG A 176 15.54 20.71 -3.60
C ARG A 176 14.44 20.73 -2.54
N PHE A 177 14.17 21.90 -1.95
CA PHE A 177 13.09 22.03 -0.97
C PHE A 177 11.72 21.72 -1.57
N LEU A 178 11.57 21.92 -2.90
CA LEU A 178 10.33 21.64 -3.61
C LEU A 178 9.97 20.16 -3.55
N THR A 179 10.95 19.26 -3.64
CA THR A 179 10.73 17.81 -3.49
C THR A 179 10.13 17.48 -2.12
N SER A 180 10.65 18.08 -1.04
CA SER A 180 10.12 17.87 0.32
C SER A 180 8.69 18.41 0.46
N ILE A 181 8.39 19.57 -0.13
CA ILE A 181 7.02 20.13 -0.14
C ILE A 181 6.06 19.19 -0.89
N ILE A 182 6.46 18.72 -2.08
CA ILE A 182 5.63 17.83 -2.90
C ILE A 182 5.38 16.52 -2.16
N THR A 183 6.42 15.87 -1.61
CA THR A 183 6.27 14.61 -0.88
C THR A 183 5.40 14.79 0.37
N THR A 184 5.57 15.88 1.12
CA THR A 184 4.72 16.18 2.29
C THR A 184 3.27 16.36 1.88
N TYR A 185 3.01 17.10 0.79
CA TYR A 185 1.67 17.31 0.27
C TYR A 185 1.03 15.98 -0.15
N MET A 186 1.74 15.14 -0.91
CA MET A 186 1.24 13.84 -1.36
C MET A 186 0.90 12.92 -0.19
N TYR A 187 1.73 12.88 0.87
CA TYR A 187 1.42 12.10 2.06
C TYR A 187 0.23 12.65 2.85
N PHE A 188 0.03 13.97 2.88
CA PHE A 188 -1.19 14.54 3.46
C PHE A 188 -2.44 14.15 2.67
N VAL A 189 -2.37 14.13 1.34
CA VAL A 189 -3.48 13.67 0.49
C VAL A 189 -3.77 12.20 0.73
N TRP A 190 -2.75 11.34 0.77
CA TRP A 190 -2.90 9.93 1.11
C TRP A 190 -3.54 9.72 2.49
N LEU A 191 -3.05 10.41 3.52
CA LEU A 191 -3.61 10.37 4.86
C LEU A 191 -5.05 10.88 4.90
N THR A 192 -5.41 11.84 4.05
CA THR A 192 -6.78 12.34 3.91
C THR A 192 -7.70 11.28 3.33
N ALA A 193 -7.25 10.52 2.33
CA ALA A 193 -8.05 9.44 1.74
C ALA A 193 -8.39 8.37 2.78
N ILE A 194 -7.38 7.95 3.57
CA ILE A 194 -7.57 7.02 4.68
C ILE A 194 -8.49 7.62 5.75
N TYR A 195 -8.30 8.90 6.08
CA TYR A 195 -9.13 9.56 7.08
C TYR A 195 -10.60 9.64 6.66
N VAL A 196 -10.88 9.94 5.39
CA VAL A 196 -12.23 9.93 4.81
C VAL A 196 -12.83 8.53 4.97
N PHE A 197 -12.13 7.48 4.54
CA PHE A 197 -12.59 6.09 4.65
C PHE A 197 -12.94 5.70 6.10
N VAL A 198 -12.01 5.93 7.02
CA VAL A 198 -12.18 5.58 8.44
C VAL A 198 -13.33 6.37 9.06
N THR A 199 -13.50 7.65 8.67
CA THR A 199 -14.57 8.49 9.19
C THR A 199 -15.94 7.98 8.74
N PHE A 200 -16.15 7.77 7.44
CA PHE A 200 -17.42 7.27 6.92
C PHE A 200 -17.78 5.88 7.48
N THR A 201 -16.81 4.97 7.54
CA THR A 201 -17.00 3.62 8.11
C THR A 201 -17.38 3.69 9.59
N ASN A 202 -16.73 4.56 10.36
CA ASN A 202 -17.05 4.74 11.78
C ASN A 202 -18.45 5.33 11.99
N VAL A 203 -18.86 6.32 11.18
CA VAL A 203 -20.22 6.88 11.28
C VAL A 203 -21.24 5.78 11.02
N VAL A 204 -21.11 5.04 9.92
CA VAL A 204 -22.02 3.94 9.58
C VAL A 204 -22.06 2.88 10.71
N CYS A 205 -20.91 2.51 11.26
CA CYS A 205 -20.84 1.58 12.39
C CYS A 205 -21.58 2.09 13.65
N LEU A 206 -21.51 3.40 13.92
CA LEU A 206 -22.21 4.02 15.05
C LEU A 206 -23.73 4.05 14.82
N GLU A 207 -24.18 4.34 13.60
CA GLU A 207 -25.60 4.32 13.25
C GLU A 207 -26.18 2.88 13.33
N VAL A 208 -25.45 1.86 12.84
CA VAL A 208 -25.86 0.44 13.01
C VAL A 208 -25.96 0.07 14.49
N LYS A 209 -24.98 0.49 15.31
CA LYS A 209 -25.02 0.25 16.76
C LYS A 209 -26.21 0.93 17.43
N GLN A 210 -26.61 2.10 16.95
CA GLN A 210 -27.78 2.79 17.46
C GLN A 210 -29.06 2.06 17.09
N LEU A 211 -29.20 1.63 15.83
CA LEU A 211 -30.31 0.80 15.38
C LEU A 211 -30.45 -0.48 16.24
N ASN A 212 -29.33 -1.18 16.51
CA ASN A 212 -29.35 -2.38 17.34
C ASN A 212 -29.84 -2.10 18.77
N ARG A 213 -29.44 -0.96 19.35
CA ARG A 213 -29.91 -0.54 20.69
C ARG A 213 -31.40 -0.19 20.68
N ASP A 214 -31.86 0.46 19.63
CA ASP A 214 -33.28 0.78 19.48
C ASP A 214 -34.12 -0.49 19.38
N ILE A 215 -33.67 -1.50 18.61
CA ILE A 215 -34.32 -2.80 18.49
C ILE A 215 -34.38 -3.53 19.83
N GLN A 216 -33.29 -3.50 20.61
CA GLN A 216 -33.25 -4.11 21.95
C GLN A 216 -34.21 -3.46 22.97
N LYS A 217 -34.63 -2.22 22.74
CA LYS A 217 -35.54 -1.48 23.63
C LYS A 217 -37.02 -1.67 23.29
N ILE A 218 -37.33 -2.31 22.17
CA ILE A 218 -38.71 -2.58 21.76
C ILE A 218 -39.35 -3.52 22.79
N ASN A 219 -40.37 -3.02 23.48
CA ASN A 219 -41.15 -3.76 24.47
C ASN A 219 -42.59 -3.23 24.47
N GLY A 220 -43.60 -4.11 24.54
CA GLY A 220 -45.00 -3.68 24.60
C GLY A 220 -45.98 -4.67 23.98
N ASP A 221 -47.16 -4.15 23.62
CA ASP A 221 -48.26 -4.89 22.99
C ASP A 221 -47.92 -5.33 21.56
N SER A 222 -48.49 -6.46 21.11
CA SER A 222 -48.13 -7.14 19.84
C SER A 222 -48.26 -6.23 18.62
N GLU A 223 -49.29 -5.39 18.56
CA GLU A 223 -49.49 -4.46 17.44
C GLU A 223 -48.46 -3.32 17.43
N LYS A 224 -48.04 -2.83 18.62
CA LYS A 224 -47.00 -1.79 18.74
C LYS A 224 -45.63 -2.32 18.36
N VAL A 225 -45.30 -3.53 18.81
CA VAL A 225 -44.04 -4.22 18.46
C VAL A 225 -43.95 -4.41 16.95
N LYS A 226 -45.05 -4.82 16.30
CA LYS A 226 -45.10 -5.01 14.85
C LYS A 226 -44.88 -3.71 14.08
N SER A 227 -45.52 -2.61 14.50
CA SER A 227 -45.31 -1.30 13.85
C SER A 227 -43.90 -0.76 14.04
N GLU A 228 -43.33 -0.86 15.25
CA GLU A 228 -41.97 -0.40 15.54
C GLU A 228 -40.93 -1.25 14.78
N LEU A 229 -41.13 -2.56 14.69
CA LEU A 229 -40.23 -3.45 13.96
C LEU A 229 -40.24 -3.16 12.46
N LEU A 230 -41.40 -2.85 11.86
CA LEU A 230 -41.49 -2.44 10.46
C LEU A 230 -40.72 -1.14 10.20
N GLU A 231 -40.86 -0.13 11.08
CA GLU A 231 -40.09 1.11 10.97
C GLU A 231 -38.57 0.85 11.08
N LYS A 232 -38.14 0.00 12.01
CA LYS A 232 -36.71 -0.36 12.14
C LYS A 232 -36.20 -1.18 10.96
N LEU A 233 -37.04 -2.01 10.33
CA LEU A 233 -36.68 -2.74 9.12
C LEU A 233 -36.45 -1.80 7.93
N GLU A 234 -37.32 -0.80 7.73
CA GLU A 234 -37.12 0.22 6.69
C GLU A 234 -35.83 1.02 6.92
N LEU A 235 -35.52 1.36 8.18
CA LEU A 235 -34.26 2.02 8.55
C LEU A 235 -33.05 1.12 8.27
N PHE A 236 -33.14 -0.18 8.57
CA PHE A 236 -32.08 -1.14 8.25
C PHE A 236 -31.84 -1.25 6.74
N GLN A 237 -32.90 -1.29 5.93
CA GLN A 237 -32.78 -1.32 4.47
C GLN A 237 -32.08 -0.06 3.93
N LYS A 238 -32.44 1.12 4.42
CA LYS A 238 -31.76 2.38 4.06
C LYS A 238 -30.28 2.35 4.44
N LEU A 239 -29.96 1.87 5.64
CA LEU A 239 -28.58 1.79 6.13
C LEU A 239 -27.75 0.74 5.37
N SER A 240 -28.34 -0.40 5.02
CA SER A 240 -27.73 -1.42 4.17
C SER A 240 -27.38 -0.87 2.79
N LYS A 241 -28.28 -0.09 2.19
CA LYS A 241 -28.00 0.60 0.92
C LYS A 241 -26.81 1.57 1.05
N VAL A 242 -26.71 2.31 2.16
CA VAL A 242 -25.57 3.20 2.43
C VAL A 242 -24.27 2.42 2.63
N ILE A 243 -24.31 1.25 3.27
CA ILE A 243 -23.16 0.35 3.43
C ILE A 243 -22.69 -0.16 2.06
N HIS A 244 -23.61 -0.56 1.18
CA HIS A 244 -23.26 -0.99 -0.17
C HIS A 244 -22.68 0.16 -1.02
N ASP A 245 -23.30 1.34 -0.99
CA ASP A 245 -22.78 2.53 -1.67
C ASP A 245 -21.38 2.92 -1.15
N LEU A 246 -21.14 2.78 0.16
CA LEU A 246 -19.84 2.98 0.79
C LEU A 246 -18.82 1.96 0.25
N ASP A 247 -19.16 0.67 0.28
CA ASP A 247 -18.28 -0.39 -0.20
C ASP A 247 -17.91 -0.19 -1.68
N ASP A 248 -18.86 0.13 -2.54
CA ASP A 248 -18.61 0.38 -3.97
C ASP A 248 -17.66 1.56 -4.22
N ILE A 249 -17.76 2.63 -3.43
CA ILE A 249 -16.86 3.79 -3.53
C ILE A 249 -15.42 3.40 -3.15
N PHE A 250 -15.24 2.64 -2.08
CA PHE A 250 -13.92 2.31 -1.52
C PHE A 250 -13.29 1.05 -2.10
N LYS A 251 -14.09 0.14 -2.65
CA LYS A 251 -13.63 -1.05 -3.39
C LYS A 251 -12.78 -0.66 -4.58
N ASN A 252 -13.12 0.43 -5.27
CA ASN A 252 -12.32 0.94 -6.38
C ASN A 252 -10.94 1.43 -5.93
N LEU A 253 -10.84 2.07 -4.75
CA LEU A 253 -9.56 2.49 -4.18
C LEU A 253 -8.69 1.27 -3.81
N THR A 254 -9.28 0.30 -3.11
CA THR A 254 -8.55 -0.85 -2.56
C THR A 254 -8.16 -1.83 -3.66
N SER A 255 -9.08 -2.20 -4.55
CA SER A 255 -8.85 -3.17 -5.62
C SER A 255 -7.80 -2.71 -6.62
N ILE A 256 -7.77 -1.42 -6.98
CA ILE A 256 -6.80 -0.89 -7.95
C ILE A 256 -5.42 -0.75 -7.32
N THR A 257 -5.37 -0.31 -6.06
CA THR A 257 -4.13 -0.17 -5.30
C THR A 257 -3.49 -1.54 -5.05
N ASP A 258 -4.26 -2.52 -4.56
CA ASP A 258 -3.79 -3.87 -4.31
C ASP A 258 -3.34 -4.56 -5.60
N PHE A 259 -4.12 -4.44 -6.68
CA PHE A 259 -3.75 -5.06 -7.95
C PHE A 259 -2.47 -4.44 -8.56
N LEU A 260 -2.37 -3.11 -8.60
CA LEU A 260 -1.23 -2.44 -9.24
C LEU A 260 0.05 -2.51 -8.41
N ILE A 261 -0.02 -2.67 -7.09
CA ILE A 261 1.16 -2.75 -6.22
C ILE A 261 1.58 -4.20 -6.01
N CYS A 262 0.65 -5.09 -5.67
CA CYS A 262 0.99 -6.47 -5.34
C CYS A 262 1.40 -7.26 -6.59
N THR A 263 0.76 -7.03 -7.75
CA THR A 263 1.06 -7.78 -8.98
C THR A 263 2.52 -7.63 -9.45
N PRO A 264 3.09 -6.42 -9.62
CA PRO A 264 4.49 -6.29 -10.03
C PRO A 264 5.46 -6.74 -8.94
N PHE A 265 5.10 -6.64 -7.66
CA PHE A 265 5.95 -7.11 -6.56
C PHE A 265 6.02 -8.64 -6.53
N ILE A 266 4.87 -9.31 -6.67
CA ILE A 266 4.79 -10.77 -6.82
C ILE A 266 5.53 -11.21 -8.08
N ALA A 267 5.33 -10.52 -9.22
CA ALA A 267 6.04 -10.81 -10.46
C ALA A 267 7.56 -10.64 -10.30
N PHE A 268 8.01 -9.59 -9.62
CA PHE A 268 9.43 -9.37 -9.32
C PHE A 268 9.99 -10.45 -8.39
N CYS A 269 9.28 -10.82 -7.33
CA CYS A 269 9.66 -11.92 -6.45
C CYS A 269 9.76 -13.25 -7.21
N VAL A 270 8.79 -13.55 -8.09
CA VAL A 270 8.83 -14.75 -8.93
C VAL A 270 9.98 -14.70 -9.92
N CYS A 271 10.22 -13.57 -10.58
CA CYS A 271 11.33 -13.40 -11.52
C CYS A 271 12.69 -13.49 -10.81
N SER A 272 12.84 -12.87 -9.64
CA SER A 272 14.04 -12.91 -8.81
C SER A 272 14.31 -14.33 -8.31
N PHE A 273 13.29 -15.00 -7.79
CA PHE A 273 13.36 -16.40 -7.41
C PHE A 273 13.77 -17.28 -8.60
N CYS A 274 13.12 -17.14 -9.76
CA CYS A 274 13.49 -17.84 -10.99
C CYS A 274 14.93 -17.53 -11.42
N SER A 275 15.41 -16.30 -11.26
CA SER A 275 16.78 -15.92 -11.65
C SER A 275 17.83 -16.56 -10.74
N VAL A 276 17.60 -16.52 -9.43
CA VAL A 276 18.48 -17.13 -8.40
C VAL A 276 18.46 -18.65 -8.47
N THR A 277 17.39 -19.24 -9.02
CA THR A 277 17.23 -20.69 -9.06
C THR A 277 17.63 -21.31 -10.41
N VAL A 278 17.21 -20.72 -11.53
CA VAL A 278 17.43 -21.28 -12.88
C VAL A 278 18.90 -21.18 -13.30
N ALA A 279 19.60 -20.08 -12.99
CA ALA A 279 21.00 -19.93 -13.41
C ALA A 279 21.94 -20.95 -12.72
N PRO A 280 21.88 -21.14 -11.39
CA PRO A 280 22.59 -22.24 -10.72
C PRO A 280 22.18 -23.63 -11.17
N ALA A 281 20.89 -23.87 -11.42
CA ALA A 281 20.43 -25.17 -11.88
C ALA A 281 20.97 -25.52 -13.27
N ARG A 282 21.04 -24.54 -14.19
CA ARG A 282 21.69 -24.73 -15.50
C ARG A 282 23.17 -25.06 -15.36
N LEU A 283 23.88 -24.39 -14.47
CA LEU A 283 25.29 -24.69 -14.21
C LEU A 283 25.47 -26.11 -13.67
N HIS A 284 24.60 -26.54 -12.75
CA HIS A 284 24.64 -27.91 -12.22
C HIS A 284 24.37 -28.97 -13.30
N ASP A 285 23.43 -28.70 -14.22
CA ASP A 285 23.16 -29.58 -15.36
C ASP A 285 24.37 -29.71 -16.30
N GLU A 286 25.07 -28.61 -16.60
CA GLU A 286 26.27 -28.61 -17.45
C GLU A 286 27.45 -29.34 -16.80
N ILE A 287 27.64 -29.18 -15.49
CA ILE A 287 28.64 -29.95 -14.72
C ILE A 287 28.35 -31.45 -14.83
N ARG A 288 27.07 -31.85 -14.71
CA ARG A 288 26.66 -33.24 -14.88
C ARG A 288 26.82 -33.74 -16.32
N ALA A 289 26.55 -32.90 -17.30
CA ALA A 289 26.75 -33.21 -18.72
C ALA A 289 28.24 -33.43 -19.06
N THR A 290 29.15 -32.73 -18.37
CA THR A 290 30.61 -32.89 -18.52
C THR A 290 31.04 -34.33 -18.26
N LYS A 291 30.48 -34.99 -17.24
CA LYS A 291 30.73 -36.41 -16.97
C LYS A 291 30.30 -37.30 -18.14
N SER A 292 29.09 -37.07 -18.67
CA SER A 292 28.58 -37.81 -19.82
C SER A 292 29.43 -37.59 -21.08
N ALA A 293 29.98 -36.38 -21.27
CA ALA A 293 30.85 -36.07 -22.39
C ALA A 293 32.21 -36.77 -22.31
N VAL A 294 32.77 -36.90 -21.10
CA VAL A 294 34.03 -37.66 -20.87
C VAL A 294 33.84 -39.13 -21.16
N PHE A 295 32.75 -39.75 -20.68
CA PHE A 295 32.45 -41.16 -20.97
C PHE A 295 32.05 -41.39 -22.44
N GLY A 296 31.48 -40.39 -23.11
CA GLY A 296 31.11 -40.46 -24.53
C GLY A 296 32.29 -40.27 -25.51
N ASN A 297 33.46 -39.85 -25.04
CA ASN A 297 34.60 -39.59 -25.92
C ASN A 297 35.40 -40.87 -26.21
N HIS A 298 35.15 -41.46 -27.38
CA HIS A 298 35.78 -42.71 -27.81
C HIS A 298 37.32 -42.65 -27.85
N ALA A 299 37.93 -41.47 -28.05
CA ALA A 299 39.38 -41.32 -28.09
C ALA A 299 40.05 -41.43 -26.71
N ILE A 300 39.29 -41.24 -25.63
CA ILE A 300 39.79 -41.41 -24.25
C ILE A 300 39.81 -42.90 -23.88
N TRP A 301 38.81 -43.65 -24.34
CA TRP A 301 38.61 -45.05 -23.96
C TRP A 301 39.26 -46.04 -24.94
N PHE A 302 39.57 -45.61 -26.18
CA PHE A 302 40.17 -46.47 -27.20
C PHE A 302 41.25 -45.76 -28.03
N PRO A 303 42.43 -46.38 -28.23
CA PRO A 303 42.91 -47.65 -27.64
C PRO A 303 43.22 -47.52 -26.14
N TYR A 304 43.23 -48.66 -25.42
CA TYR A 304 43.43 -48.65 -23.95
C TYR A 304 44.83 -48.16 -23.58
N ASP A 305 44.87 -47.07 -22.81
CA ASP A 305 46.05 -46.53 -22.15
C ASP A 305 45.74 -46.34 -20.66
N GLY A 306 46.50 -47.04 -19.81
CA GLY A 306 46.29 -47.07 -18.36
C GLY A 306 46.44 -45.72 -17.68
N GLU A 307 47.31 -44.84 -18.18
CA GLU A 307 47.49 -43.50 -17.62
C GLU A 307 46.30 -42.59 -17.97
N VAL A 308 45.84 -42.64 -19.22
CA VAL A 308 44.69 -41.85 -19.71
C VAL A 308 43.38 -42.29 -19.04
N HIS A 309 43.18 -43.59 -18.85
CA HIS A 309 42.01 -44.12 -18.15
C HIS A 309 42.02 -43.76 -16.66
N GLY A 310 43.19 -43.83 -16.02
CA GLY A 310 43.37 -43.39 -14.63
C GLY A 310 43.01 -41.91 -14.47
N LEU A 311 43.51 -41.05 -15.35
CA LEU A 311 43.19 -39.62 -15.37
C LEU A 311 41.71 -39.34 -15.65
N ALA A 312 41.08 -40.06 -16.58
CA ALA A 312 39.67 -39.92 -16.88
C ALA A 312 38.76 -40.31 -15.70
N HIS A 313 39.13 -41.37 -14.97
CA HIS A 313 38.42 -41.79 -13.75
C HIS A 313 38.61 -40.78 -12.60
N VAL A 314 39.82 -40.27 -12.40
CA VAL A 314 40.10 -39.22 -11.40
C VAL A 314 39.32 -37.95 -11.74
N PHE A 315 39.32 -37.53 -13.00
CA PHE A 315 38.54 -36.39 -13.48
C PHE A 315 37.03 -36.59 -13.26
N ALA A 316 36.49 -37.76 -13.63
CA ALA A 316 35.09 -38.09 -13.40
C ALA A 316 34.72 -38.08 -11.91
N SER A 317 35.63 -38.53 -11.02
CA SER A 317 35.42 -38.51 -9.57
C SER A 317 35.46 -37.10 -8.97
N HIS A 318 36.26 -36.20 -9.54
CA HIS A 318 36.27 -34.79 -9.14
C HIS A 318 35.01 -34.04 -9.58
N VAL A 319 34.46 -34.37 -10.74
CA VAL A 319 33.18 -33.83 -11.22
C VAL A 319 31.99 -34.32 -10.37
N ASP A 320 32.09 -35.52 -9.78
CA ASP A 320 31.05 -36.14 -8.96
C ASP A 320 31.07 -35.71 -7.48
N GLN A 321 31.95 -34.78 -7.09
CA GLN A 321 31.97 -34.29 -5.71
C GLN A 321 30.62 -33.64 -5.37
N ASN A 322 29.96 -34.12 -4.31
CA ASN A 322 28.64 -33.66 -3.85
C ASN A 322 28.54 -32.15 -3.54
N SER A 323 29.67 -31.44 -3.53
CA SER A 323 29.80 -30.00 -3.33
C SER A 323 29.96 -29.18 -4.62
N LEU A 324 29.98 -29.79 -5.81
CA LEU A 324 30.13 -29.06 -7.07
C LEU A 324 28.77 -28.44 -7.50
N GLY A 325 28.50 -27.26 -6.95
CA GLY A 325 27.32 -26.46 -7.30
C GLY A 325 27.22 -25.21 -6.44
N ILE A 326 26.38 -24.27 -6.86
CA ILE A 326 26.11 -23.07 -6.08
C ILE A 326 25.09 -23.43 -5.00
N THR A 327 25.46 -23.26 -3.73
CA THR A 327 24.57 -23.50 -2.58
C THR A 327 23.76 -22.26 -2.23
N ILE A 328 22.46 -22.43 -1.94
CA ILE A 328 21.71 -21.38 -1.22
C ILE A 328 22.04 -21.51 0.27
N TRP A 329 22.60 -20.43 0.83
CA TRP A 329 22.91 -20.26 2.25
C TRP A 329 23.77 -21.39 2.87
N GLY A 330 24.56 -22.10 2.06
CA GLY A 330 25.52 -23.11 2.52
C GLY A 330 24.94 -24.47 2.91
N PHE A 331 23.63 -24.69 2.83
CA PHE A 331 23.00 -25.96 3.27
C PHE A 331 22.41 -26.80 2.13
N ALA A 332 22.13 -26.22 0.95
CA ALA A 332 21.57 -26.97 -0.17
C ALA A 332 22.08 -26.48 -1.53
N VAL A 333 22.51 -27.42 -2.38
CA VAL A 333 22.88 -27.16 -3.78
C VAL A 333 21.62 -26.89 -4.61
N VAL A 334 21.61 -25.78 -5.36
CA VAL A 334 20.46 -25.38 -6.16
C VAL A 334 20.34 -26.26 -7.41
N SER A 335 19.36 -27.16 -7.39
CA SER A 335 19.03 -28.08 -8.50
C SER A 335 17.56 -27.94 -8.91
N ARG A 336 17.21 -28.28 -10.16
CA ARG A 336 15.81 -28.23 -10.66
C ARG A 336 14.80 -28.94 -9.74
N PRO A 337 15.10 -30.13 -9.17
CA PRO A 337 14.18 -30.81 -8.26
C PRO A 337 13.91 -30.02 -6.97
N LEU A 338 14.94 -29.39 -6.38
CA LEU A 338 14.80 -28.57 -5.17
C LEU A 338 13.96 -27.31 -5.42
N ILE A 339 14.08 -26.74 -6.62
CA ILE A 339 13.29 -25.57 -7.06
C ILE A 339 11.82 -25.95 -7.24
N LEU A 340 11.56 -27.11 -7.85
CA LEU A 340 10.19 -27.63 -8.01
C LEU A 340 9.56 -27.96 -6.66
N ALA A 341 10.31 -28.58 -5.75
CA ALA A 341 9.86 -28.91 -4.40
C ALA A 341 9.51 -27.64 -3.60
N THR A 342 10.36 -26.61 -3.67
CA THR A 342 10.10 -25.33 -3.00
C THR A 342 8.88 -24.61 -3.60
N ARG A 343 8.72 -24.56 -4.93
CA ARG A 343 7.51 -23.97 -5.54
C ARG A 343 6.25 -24.76 -5.19
N SER A 344 6.33 -26.08 -5.15
CA SER A 344 5.22 -26.95 -4.76
C SER A 344 4.84 -26.75 -3.30
N ALA A 345 5.81 -26.68 -2.38
CA ALA A 345 5.58 -26.41 -0.96
C ALA A 345 4.97 -25.02 -0.73
N THR A 346 5.47 -23.98 -1.42
CA THR A 346 4.88 -22.63 -1.34
C THR A 346 3.46 -22.59 -1.90
N GLY A 347 3.20 -23.28 -3.02
CA GLY A 347 1.84 -23.40 -3.57
C GLY A 347 0.89 -24.14 -2.63
N MET A 348 1.36 -25.19 -1.98
CA MET A 348 0.60 -25.97 -0.99
C MET A 348 0.30 -25.13 0.26
N MET A 349 1.28 -24.36 0.75
CA MET A 349 1.10 -23.43 1.88
C MET A 349 0.13 -22.31 1.54
N LEU A 350 0.18 -21.75 0.33
CA LEU A 350 -0.76 -20.73 -0.14
C LEU A 350 -2.18 -21.29 -0.27
N SER A 351 -2.33 -22.52 -0.77
CA SER A 351 -3.61 -23.21 -0.84
C SER A 351 -4.20 -23.42 0.56
N LEU A 352 -3.39 -23.90 1.50
CA LEU A 352 -3.80 -24.06 2.90
C LEU A 352 -4.19 -22.72 3.53
N LEU A 353 -3.39 -21.67 3.34
CA LEU A 353 -3.72 -20.33 3.86
C LEU A 353 -4.99 -19.75 3.22
N SER A 354 -5.29 -20.09 1.96
CA SER A 354 -6.54 -19.70 1.30
C SER A 354 -7.76 -20.46 1.84
N GLU A 355 -7.61 -21.72 2.25
CA GLU A 355 -8.65 -22.48 2.95
C GLU A 355 -8.87 -22.00 4.39
N PHE A 356 -7.81 -21.48 5.05
CA PHE A 356 -7.92 -20.87 6.38
C PHE A 356 -8.39 -19.41 6.36
N SER A 357 -8.44 -18.77 5.18
CA SER A 357 -9.21 -17.52 5.04
C SER A 357 -10.67 -17.89 5.24
N PRO A 358 -11.37 -17.34 6.26
CA PRO A 358 -12.74 -17.72 6.53
C PRO A 358 -13.56 -17.52 5.25
N SER A 359 -14.12 -18.61 4.74
CA SER A 359 -15.20 -18.54 3.78
C SER A 359 -16.23 -17.58 4.36
N ARG A 360 -16.55 -16.53 3.60
CA ARG A 360 -17.79 -15.79 3.82
C ARG A 360 -18.91 -16.79 3.56
N ASP A 361 -19.27 -17.54 4.58
CA ASP A 361 -20.58 -18.14 4.70
C ASP A 361 -21.51 -17.00 5.08
N GLU A 362 -21.98 -16.31 4.04
CA GLU A 362 -23.32 -15.71 3.86
C GLU A 362 -23.41 -14.95 2.53
#